data_AF-A0A1Y4WHL9-F1
#
_entry.id   AF-A0A1Y4WHL9-F1
#
_cell.length_a   1.000
_cell.length_b   1.000
_cell.length_c   1.000
_cell.angle_alpha   90.00
_cell.angle_beta   90.00
_cell.angle_gamma   90.00
#
_symmetry.space_group_name_H-M   'P 1'
#
loop_
_entity.id
_entity.type
_entity.pdbx_description
1 polymer ?
#
loop_
_entity_poly.entity_id
_entity_poly.type
_entity_poly.pdbx_seq_one_letter_code
_entity_poly.pdbx_strand_id
1 'polypeptide(L)' 'MTEQARLEQVRGMRTVTEDTEPEFWFHIQRAVLLALKDDGILSDAQLRHAEEILHQRRRRGGAEGGGGTP' A
#
# COMPACT_ATOMS: atom_id res chain seq x y z
N MET A 1 -30.21 -8.52 -21.93
CA MET A 1 -28.85 -8.72 -22.47
C MET A 1 -27.89 -8.13 -21.45
N THR A 2 -27.09 -8.95 -20.77
CA THR A 2 -26.09 -8.44 -19.81
C THR A 2 -24.77 -8.38 -20.54
N GLU A 3 -24.44 -7.22 -21.09
CA GLU A 3 -23.16 -7.00 -21.74
C GLU A 3 -22.06 -7.08 -20.67
N GLN A 4 -21.22 -8.11 -20.78
CA GLN A 4 -20.06 -8.28 -19.89
C GLN A 4 -18.85 -7.72 -20.61
N ALA A 5 -18.27 -6.63 -20.08
CA ALA A 5 -17.00 -6.11 -20.56
C ALA A 5 -15.92 -7.21 -20.44
N ARG A 6 -15.24 -7.50 -21.54
CA ARG A 6 -14.10 -8.44 -21.56
C ARG A 6 -12.81 -7.65 -21.41
N LEU A 7 -11.94 -8.08 -20.48
CA LEU A 7 -10.58 -7.55 -20.38
C LEU A 7 -9.80 -7.98 -21.62
N GLU A 8 -9.60 -7.06 -22.56
CA GLU A 8 -8.91 -7.36 -23.83
C GLU A 8 -7.38 -7.40 -23.66
N GLN A 9 -6.81 -6.56 -22.80
CA GLN A 9 -5.36 -6.52 -22.59
C GLN A 9 -4.96 -5.86 -21.26
N VAL A 10 -3.91 -6.38 -20.63
CA VAL A 10 -3.17 -5.69 -19.56
C VAL A 10 -1.84 -5.21 -20.13
N ARG A 11 -1.58 -3.91 -20.08
CA ARG A 11 -0.29 -3.29 -20.45
C ARG A 11 0.37 -2.66 -19.23
N GLY A 12 1.69 -2.60 -19.23
CA GLY A 12 2.44 -1.93 -18.16
C GLY A 12 2.43 -2.69 -16.85
N MET A 13 2.60 -4.02 -16.90
CA MET A 13 2.93 -4.81 -15.71
C MET A 13 4.26 -4.31 -15.14
N ARG A 14 4.16 -3.39 -14.19
CA ARG A 14 5.28 -2.97 -13.35
C ARG A 14 5.08 -3.59 -11.99
N THR A 15 6.16 -4.09 -11.41
CA THR A 15 6.16 -4.48 -10.01
C THR A 15 5.98 -3.22 -9.19
N VAL A 16 4.87 -3.14 -8.48
CA VAL A 16 4.66 -2.10 -7.48
C VAL A 16 5.37 -2.57 -6.21
N THR A 17 6.43 -1.87 -5.82
CA THR A 17 7.12 -2.08 -4.55
C THR A 17 7.04 -0.84 -3.67
N GLU A 18 7.50 -0.97 -2.43
CA GLU A 18 7.67 0.16 -1.53
C GLU A 18 8.63 1.22 -2.11
N ASP A 19 9.67 0.79 -2.82
CA ASP A 19 10.69 1.69 -3.38
C ASP A 19 10.23 2.41 -4.64
N THR A 20 9.49 1.71 -5.52
CA THR A 20 9.10 2.28 -6.81
C THR A 20 7.87 3.17 -6.66
N GLU A 21 6.89 2.77 -5.83
CA GLU A 21 5.62 3.49 -5.64
C GLU A 21 5.22 3.56 -4.15
N PRO A 22 5.97 4.33 -3.33
CA PRO A 22 5.81 4.35 -1.88
C PRO A 22 4.41 4.78 -1.42
N GLU A 23 3.79 5.75 -2.10
CA GLU A 23 2.44 6.22 -1.76
C GLU A 23 1.38 5.15 -2.03
N PHE A 24 1.44 4.51 -3.20
CA PHE A 24 0.50 3.45 -3.54
C PHE A 24 0.70 2.24 -2.64
N TRP A 25 1.96 1.86 -2.38
CA TRP A 25 2.29 0.76 -1.46
C TRP A 25 1.76 1.01 -0.06
N PHE A 26 1.95 2.22 0.49
CA PHE A 26 1.39 2.63 1.77
C PHE A 26 -0.14 2.46 1.82
N HIS A 27 -0.85 2.90 0.78
CA HIS A 27 -2.30 2.80 0.72
C HIS A 27 -2.79 1.36 0.64
N ILE A 28 -2.10 0.49 -0.11
CA ILE A 28 -2.41 -0.95 -0.15
C ILE A 28 -2.21 -1.60 1.22
N GLN A 29 -1.08 -1.34 1.89
CA GLN A 29 -0.82 -1.88 3.23
C GLN A 29 -1.88 -1.42 4.24
N ARG A 30 -2.26 -0.13 4.20
CA ARG A 30 -3.32 0.39 5.07
C ARG A 30 -4.69 -0.23 4.77
N ALA A 31 -5.03 -0.44 3.51
CA ALA A 31 -6.27 -1.09 3.12
C ALA A 31 -6.34 -2.54 3.66
N VAL A 32 -5.23 -3.28 3.61
CA VAL A 32 -5.14 -4.63 4.20
C VAL A 32 -5.37 -4.59 5.71
N LEU A 33 -4.76 -3.65 6.43
CA LEU A 33 -4.96 -3.52 7.89
C LEU A 33 -6.43 -3.24 8.24
N LEU A 34 -7.11 -2.41 7.46
CA LEU A 34 -8.52 -2.12 7.66
C LEU A 34 -9.39 -3.35 7.38
N ALA A 35 -9.13 -4.09 6.29
CA ALA A 35 -9.84 -5.33 5.99
C ALA A 35 -9.67 -6.38 7.10
N LEU A 36 -8.46 -6.54 7.63
CA LEU A 36 -8.20 -7.45 8.75
C LEU A 36 -8.94 -7.04 10.04
N LYS A 37 -9.17 -5.74 10.24
CA LYS A 37 -9.99 -5.23 11.36
C LYS A 37 -11.47 -5.51 11.11
N ASP A 38 -11.96 -5.29 9.89
CA ASP A 38 -13.35 -5.59 9.51
C ASP A 38 -13.67 -7.09 9.61
N ASP A 39 -12.71 -7.95 9.30
CA ASP A 39 -12.80 -9.41 9.48
C ASP A 39 -12.63 -9.86 10.95
N GLY A 40 -12.38 -8.94 11.89
CA GLY A 40 -12.21 -9.23 13.30
C GLY A 40 -10.88 -9.91 13.69
N ILE A 41 -9.94 -10.01 12.75
CA ILE A 41 -8.59 -10.57 12.97
C ILE A 41 -7.76 -9.60 13.82
N LEU A 42 -7.91 -8.30 13.59
CA LEU A 42 -7.28 -7.25 14.39
C LEU A 42 -8.29 -6.57 15.30
N SER A 43 -7.93 -6.42 16.57
CA SER A 43 -8.59 -5.48 17.48
C SER A 43 -8.24 -4.02 17.15
N ASP A 44 -9.02 -3.07 17.66
CA ASP A 44 -8.72 -1.64 17.50
C ASP A 44 -7.32 -1.24 18.01
N ALA A 45 -6.87 -1.85 19.10
CA ALA A 45 -5.54 -1.58 19.65
C ALA A 45 -4.43 -2.09 18.73
N GLN A 46 -4.60 -3.29 18.16
CA GLN A 46 -3.65 -3.85 17.21
C GLN A 46 -3.64 -3.08 15.88
N LEU A 47 -4.81 -2.65 15.41
CA LEU A 47 -4.91 -1.79 14.22
C LEU A 47 -4.13 -0.48 14.42
N ARG A 48 -4.37 0.23 15.53
CA ARG A 48 -3.66 1.49 15.82
C ARG A 48 -2.14 1.29 15.85
N HIS A 49 -1.68 0.25 16.55
CA HIS A 49 -0.25 -0.04 16.63
C HIS A 49 0.35 -0.38 15.25
N ALA A 50 -0.36 -1.14 14.42
CA ALA A 50 0.07 -1.46 13.06
C ALA A 50 0.12 -0.22 12.16
N GLU A 51 -0.87 0.68 12.25
CA GLU A 51 -0.87 1.95 11.52
C GLU A 51 0.30 2.85 11.96
N GLU A 52 0.62 2.91 13.26
CA GLU A 52 1.79 3.64 13.76
C GLU A 52 3.10 3.14 13.15
N ILE A 53 3.31 1.82 13.10
CA ILE A 53 4.47 1.20 12.46
C ILE A 53 4.51 1.55 10.98
N LEU A 54 3.38 1.45 10.28
CA LEU A 54 3.28 1.76 8.84
C LEU A 54 3.65 3.23 8.57
N HIS A 55 3.17 4.15 9.40
CA HIS A 55 3.51 5.57 9.31
C HIS A 55 4.98 5.86 9.64
N GLN A 56 5.61 5.08 10.52
CA GLN A 56 7.06 5.20 10.78
C GLN A 56 7.88 4.74 9.57
N ARG A 57 7.49 3.63 8.93
CA ARG A 57 8.16 3.12 7.72
C ARG A 57 8.12 4.11 6.58
N ARG A 58 6.94 4.69 6.30
CA ARG A 58 6.79 5.74 5.27
C ARG A 58 7.66 6.97 5.54
N ARG A 59 7.79 7.38 6.80
CA ARG A 59 8.65 8.51 7.20
C ARG A 59 10.14 8.21 7.01
N ARG A 60 10.56 6.95 7.21
CA ARG A 60 11.95 6.52 7.03
C ARG A 60 12.34 6.36 5.56
N GLY A 61 11.44 5.80 4.73
CA GLY A 61 11.67 5.62 3.29
C GLY A 61 11.79 6.94 2.50
N GLY A 62 11.23 8.05 3.01
CA GLY A 62 11.37 9.37 2.40
C GLY A 62 12.73 10.06 2.59
N ALA A 63 13.59 9.55 3.50
CA ALA A 63 14.86 10.19 3.84
C ALA A 63 16.05 9.73 2.98
N GLU A 64 15.93 8.60 2.28
CA GLU A 64 17.03 8.01 1.47
C GLU A 64 16.96 8.37 -0.03
N GLY A 65 15.88 9.04 -0.48
CA GLY A 65 15.70 9.48 -1.88
C GLY A 65 16.24 10.87 -2.22
N GLY A 66 16.86 11.58 -1.28
CA GLY A 66 17.35 12.97 -1.44
C GLY A 66 18.85 13.11 -1.73
N GLY A 67 19.52 12.05 -2.17
CA GLY A 67 20.97 12.00 -2.40
C GLY A 67 21.34 11.78 -3.86
N GLY A 68 20.92 12.69 -4.74
CA GLY A 68 21.38 12.74 -6.13
C GLY A 68 21.86 14.16 -6.47
N THR A 69 23.16 14.40 -6.31
CA THR A 69 23.91 15.52 -6.89
C THR A 69 25.17 14.96 -7.57
N PRO A 70 25.78 15.63 -8.57
CA PRO A 70 25.70 17.06 -8.90
C PRO A 70 25.03 17.41 -10.25
#